data_AF-A0A7J5C9K3-F1
#
_entry.id   AF-A0A7J5C9K3-F1
#
_cell.length_a   1.000
_cell.length_b   1.000
_cell.length_c   1.000
_cell.angle_alpha   90.00
_cell.angle_beta   90.00
_cell.angle_gamma   90.00
#
_symmetry.space_group_name_H-M   'P 1'
#
loop_
_entity.id
_entity.type
_entity.pdbx_description
1 polymer ?
#
loop_
_entity_poly.entity_id
_entity_poly.type
_entity_poly.pdbx_seq_one_letter_code
_entity_poly.pdbx_strand_id
1 'polypeptide(L)'
;ARRGDPLAGHLAVDRFAAAGHSAGGFTTAGMFTSGHSPRLRAGIVIAGGGLAGSFAGPVAPLLFVHGGADPVVSESVGRAAYARSLGPAAFLSLPGQGHGEYLTPGRPGFAQVLAATTDFLRWTLYDDRRSRDRLPVDARLPGVTTLTTRAMPD
;
A
#
# COMPACT_ATOMS: atom_id res chain seq x y z
N ALA A 1 24.86 4.74 14.68
CA ALA A 1 25.26 5.45 13.45
C ALA A 1 26.76 5.74 13.51
N ARG A 2 27.47 5.66 12.38
CA ARG A 2 28.89 6.06 12.29
C ARG A 2 28.98 7.58 12.14
N ARG A 3 30.13 8.18 12.46
CA ARG A 3 30.39 9.61 12.23
C ARG A 3 30.26 9.90 10.72
N GLY A 4 29.42 10.87 10.34
CA GLY A 4 29.17 11.24 8.94
C GLY A 4 28.09 10.42 8.22
N ASP A 5 27.33 9.59 8.95
CA ASP A 5 26.18 8.88 8.37
C ASP A 5 25.09 9.88 7.94
N PRO A 6 24.78 10.01 6.64
CA PRO A 6 23.82 10.99 6.13
C PRO A 6 22.38 10.75 6.62
N LEU A 7 22.11 9.59 7.23
CA LEU A 7 20.82 9.23 7.78
C LEU A 7 20.76 9.39 9.31
N ALA A 8 21.87 9.73 9.96
CA ALA A 8 21.91 9.92 11.41
C ALA A 8 20.96 11.05 11.84
N GLY A 9 20.00 10.73 12.71
CA GLY A 9 18.98 11.68 13.16
C GLY A 9 17.86 11.98 12.16
N HIS A 10 17.89 11.38 10.96
CA HIS A 10 16.88 11.57 9.91
C HIS A 10 15.89 10.41 9.79
N LEU A 11 16.13 9.29 10.50
CA LEU A 11 15.26 8.12 10.51
C LEU A 11 14.45 8.03 11.79
N ALA A 12 13.13 8.00 11.66
CA ALA A 12 12.23 7.64 12.74
C ALA A 12 12.15 6.11 12.87
N VAL A 13 13.03 5.55 13.71
CA VAL A 13 13.23 4.09 13.84
C VAL A 13 12.14 3.36 14.63
N ASP A 14 11.04 4.04 14.93
CA ASP A 14 9.85 3.55 15.61
C ASP A 14 8.63 3.43 14.68
N ARG A 15 8.71 3.93 13.45
CA ARG A 15 7.60 3.97 12.48
C ARG A 15 8.07 3.59 11.07
N PHE A 16 7.95 2.31 10.73
CA PHE A 16 8.27 1.76 9.42
C PHE A 16 7.01 1.42 8.64
N ALA A 17 7.09 1.54 7.32
CA ALA A 17 6.17 0.89 6.40
C ALA A 17 6.96 -0.07 5.50
N ALA A 18 6.28 -1.10 5.00
CA ALA A 18 6.80 -1.99 3.98
C ALA A 18 6.01 -1.80 2.68
N ALA A 19 6.69 -1.81 1.55
CA ALA A 19 6.06 -1.73 0.25
C ALA A 19 6.77 -2.66 -0.73
N GLY A 20 6.02 -3.30 -1.62
CA GLY A 20 6.60 -4.18 -2.61
C GLY A 20 5.69 -4.49 -3.78
N HIS A 21 6.30 -4.73 -4.92
CA HIS A 21 5.65 -5.09 -6.19
C HIS A 21 5.79 -6.58 -6.48
N SER A 22 4.73 -7.20 -7.02
CA SER A 22 4.74 -8.60 -7.46
C SER A 22 5.11 -9.54 -6.31
N ALA A 23 6.15 -10.37 -6.46
CA ALA A 23 6.75 -11.17 -5.40
C ALA A 23 7.03 -10.33 -4.13
N GLY A 24 7.51 -9.10 -4.28
CA GLY A 24 7.70 -8.16 -3.16
C GLY A 24 6.39 -7.72 -2.51
N GLY A 25 5.28 -7.72 -3.23
CA GLY A 25 3.93 -7.51 -2.68
C GLY A 25 3.49 -8.66 -1.77
N PHE A 26 3.75 -9.91 -2.19
CA PHE A 26 3.53 -11.08 -1.32
C PHE A 26 4.45 -11.06 -0.09
N THR A 27 5.73 -10.69 -0.27
CA THR A 27 6.66 -10.51 0.85
C THR A 27 6.16 -9.44 1.81
N THR A 28 5.70 -8.30 1.31
CA THR A 28 5.12 -7.23 2.13
C THR A 28 3.95 -7.74 2.94
N ALA A 29 3.00 -8.47 2.32
CA ALA A 29 1.89 -9.08 3.05
C ALA A 29 2.35 -10.13 4.09
N GLY A 30 3.40 -10.88 3.79
CA GLY A 30 4.04 -11.85 4.69
C GLY A 30 4.74 -11.22 5.89
N MET A 31 5.05 -9.92 5.86
CA MET A 31 5.58 -9.20 7.02
C MET A 31 4.51 -8.90 8.07
N PHE A 32 3.22 -8.97 7.72
CA PHE A 32 2.09 -8.76 8.63
C PHE A 32 1.54 -10.09 9.14
N THR A 33 2.41 -10.91 9.73
CA THR A 33 2.04 -12.19 10.36
C THR A 33 1.96 -12.05 11.88
N SER A 34 1.41 -13.06 12.55
CA SER A 34 1.34 -13.08 14.01
C SER A 34 2.72 -12.84 14.62
N GLY A 35 2.84 -11.81 15.47
CA GLY A 35 4.10 -11.48 16.13
C GLY A 35 5.00 -10.50 15.36
N HIS A 36 4.54 -9.92 14.24
CA HIS A 36 5.30 -8.85 13.60
C HIS A 36 5.50 -7.64 14.54
N SER A 37 6.61 -6.92 14.34
CA SER A 37 6.93 -5.77 15.19
C SER A 37 5.84 -4.70 15.09
N PRO A 38 5.41 -4.09 16.21
CA PRO A 38 4.49 -2.94 16.19
C PRO A 38 5.10 -1.70 15.53
N ARG A 39 6.43 -1.69 15.32
CA ARG A 39 7.11 -0.63 14.56
C ARG A 39 6.81 -0.70 13.07
N LEU A 40 6.38 -1.86 12.54
CA LEU A 40 5.84 -1.97 11.18
C LEU A 40 4.38 -1.49 11.22
N ARG A 41 4.19 -0.20 10.95
CA ARG A 41 2.91 0.49 11.13
C ARG A 41 1.98 0.38 9.93
N ALA A 42 2.51 0.17 8.71
CA ALA A 42 1.68 0.16 7.50
C ALA A 42 2.31 -0.64 6.36
N GLY A 43 1.48 -1.11 5.42
CA GLY A 43 1.90 -1.91 4.27
C GLY A 43 1.32 -1.42 2.95
N ILE A 44 2.10 -1.52 1.87
CA ILE A 44 1.65 -1.27 0.49
C ILE A 44 1.93 -2.52 -0.37
N VAL A 45 0.87 -3.21 -0.77
CA VAL A 45 0.94 -4.42 -1.61
C VAL A 45 0.61 -4.03 -3.05
N ILE A 46 1.59 -4.08 -3.94
CA ILE A 46 1.43 -3.69 -5.36
C ILE A 46 1.48 -4.94 -6.23
N ALA A 47 0.47 -5.18 -7.08
CA ALA A 47 0.38 -6.33 -7.97
C ALA A 47 0.68 -7.68 -7.27
N GLY A 48 0.21 -7.83 -6.04
CA GLY A 48 0.55 -8.94 -5.16
C GLY A 48 -0.69 -9.49 -4.45
N GLY A 49 -0.47 -10.22 -3.36
CA GLY A 49 -1.54 -10.81 -2.57
C GLY A 49 -1.12 -11.16 -1.15
N GLY A 50 -2.00 -11.86 -0.44
CA GLY A 50 -1.75 -12.35 0.90
C GLY A 50 -1.44 -13.84 0.88
N LEU A 51 -0.34 -14.24 1.53
CA LEU A 51 -0.02 -15.65 1.74
C LEU A 51 -0.84 -16.21 2.92
N ALA A 52 -0.77 -17.52 3.13
CA ALA A 52 -1.31 -18.13 4.35
C ALA A 52 -0.65 -17.49 5.58
N GLY A 53 -1.46 -17.14 6.58
CA GLY A 53 -0.98 -16.44 7.79
C GLY A 53 -0.73 -14.94 7.66
N SER A 54 -0.79 -14.36 6.45
CA SER A 54 -0.76 -12.89 6.28
C SER A 54 -1.97 -12.21 6.91
N PHE A 55 -1.74 -10.98 7.35
CA PHE A 55 -2.67 -10.08 8.04
C PHE A 55 -3.14 -10.64 9.38
N ALA A 56 -2.20 -11.21 10.13
CA ALA A 56 -2.38 -11.65 11.50
C ALA A 56 -1.50 -10.81 12.44
N GLY A 57 -1.87 -10.68 13.71
CA GLY A 57 -1.13 -9.88 14.68
C GLY A 57 -1.69 -8.45 14.84
N PRO A 58 -0.85 -7.47 15.25
CA PRO A 58 -1.28 -6.10 15.43
C PRO A 58 -1.98 -5.53 14.20
N VAL A 59 -3.11 -4.85 14.40
CA VAL A 59 -3.83 -4.21 13.30
C VAL A 59 -2.99 -3.09 12.71
N ALA A 60 -2.73 -3.16 11.40
CA ALA A 60 -1.98 -2.16 10.65
C ALA A 60 -2.79 -1.74 9.39
N PRO A 61 -2.81 -0.45 9.02
CA PRO A 61 -3.37 -0.02 7.76
C PRO A 61 -2.67 -0.63 6.55
N LEU A 62 -3.43 -1.00 5.51
CA LEU A 62 -2.90 -1.55 4.27
C LEU A 62 -3.45 -0.84 3.02
N LEU A 63 -2.56 -0.54 2.07
CA LEU A 63 -2.92 -0.09 0.74
C LEU A 63 -2.60 -1.22 -0.26
N PHE A 64 -3.56 -1.53 -1.12
CA PHE A 64 -3.40 -2.45 -2.24
C PHE A 64 -3.45 -1.64 -3.54
N VAL A 65 -2.56 -1.92 -4.48
CA VAL A 65 -2.55 -1.28 -5.80
C VAL A 65 -2.47 -2.39 -6.85
N HIS A 66 -3.41 -2.43 -7.80
CA HIS A 66 -3.50 -3.58 -8.71
C HIS A 66 -4.05 -3.22 -10.09
N GLY A 67 -3.42 -3.74 -11.14
CA GLY A 67 -3.95 -3.66 -12.50
C GLY A 67 -5.13 -4.62 -12.71
N GLY A 68 -6.23 -4.13 -13.28
CA GLY A 68 -7.43 -4.94 -13.51
C GLY A 68 -7.27 -6.00 -14.60
N ALA A 69 -6.25 -5.88 -15.46
CA ALA A 69 -5.92 -6.82 -16.53
C ALA A 69 -4.52 -7.43 -16.35
N ASP A 70 -4.03 -7.54 -15.11
CA ASP A 70 -2.74 -8.11 -14.78
C ASP A 70 -2.64 -9.59 -15.20
N PRO A 71 -1.77 -9.95 -16.17
CA PRO A 71 -1.64 -11.32 -16.67
C PRO A 71 -0.74 -12.19 -15.79
N VAL A 72 -0.02 -11.60 -14.83
CA VAL A 72 0.95 -12.30 -13.97
C VAL A 72 0.31 -12.64 -12.63
N VAL A 73 -0.31 -11.66 -11.99
CA VAL A 73 -1.04 -11.82 -10.73
C VAL A 73 -2.43 -11.25 -10.92
N SER A 74 -3.43 -12.11 -11.10
CA SER A 74 -4.82 -11.66 -11.29
C SER A 74 -5.27 -10.70 -10.17
N GLU A 75 -6.03 -9.66 -10.52
CA GLU A 75 -6.58 -8.70 -9.58
C GLU A 75 -7.38 -9.38 -8.44
N SER A 76 -8.00 -10.53 -8.72
CA SER A 76 -8.73 -11.30 -7.70
C SER A 76 -7.86 -11.73 -6.53
N VAL A 77 -6.56 -11.96 -6.75
CA VAL A 77 -5.58 -12.31 -5.71
C VAL A 77 -5.37 -11.12 -4.76
N GLY A 78 -5.19 -9.91 -5.31
CA GLY A 78 -5.11 -8.69 -4.52
C GLY A 78 -6.41 -8.40 -3.78
N ARG A 79 -7.57 -8.56 -4.43
CA ARG A 79 -8.89 -8.36 -3.81
C ARG A 79 -9.14 -9.33 -2.67
N ALA A 80 -8.74 -10.60 -2.81
CA ALA A 80 -8.84 -11.58 -1.73
C ALA A 80 -7.95 -11.20 -0.54
N ALA A 81 -6.76 -10.65 -0.78
CA ALA A 81 -5.88 -10.15 0.26
C ALA A 81 -6.46 -8.93 0.99
N TYR A 82 -7.02 -7.99 0.24
CA TYR A 82 -7.74 -6.84 0.78
C TYR A 82 -8.93 -7.24 1.65
N ALA A 83 -9.75 -8.20 1.19
CA ALA A 83 -10.88 -8.71 1.96
C ALA A 83 -10.45 -9.30 3.32
N ARG A 84 -9.23 -9.85 3.42
CA ARG A 84 -8.68 -10.45 4.65
C ARG A 84 -8.08 -9.46 5.66
N SER A 85 -7.86 -8.19 5.32
CA SER A 85 -7.20 -7.28 6.29
C SER A 85 -8.09 -6.99 7.50
N LEU A 86 -7.45 -6.79 8.66
CA LEU A 86 -8.15 -6.68 9.95
C LEU A 86 -8.53 -5.24 10.35
N GLY A 87 -8.07 -4.24 9.60
CA GLY A 87 -8.26 -2.83 9.94
C GLY A 87 -8.42 -1.93 8.72
N PRO A 88 -8.04 -0.64 8.85
CA PRO A 88 -8.15 0.33 7.76
C PRO A 88 -7.45 -0.21 6.50
N ALA A 89 -8.16 -0.21 5.38
CA ALA A 89 -7.59 -0.68 4.14
C ALA A 89 -8.13 0.13 2.95
N ALA A 90 -7.29 0.25 1.92
CA ALA A 90 -7.67 0.84 0.65
C ALA A 90 -7.21 -0.06 -0.51
N PHE A 91 -7.97 -0.10 -1.59
CA PHE A 91 -7.68 -0.83 -2.81
C PHE A 91 -7.78 0.12 -4.00
N LEU A 92 -6.63 0.45 -4.60
CA LEU A 92 -6.52 1.25 -5.81
C LEU A 92 -6.44 0.30 -7.01
N SER A 93 -7.58 0.12 -7.68
CA SER A 93 -7.68 -0.65 -8.92
C SER A 93 -7.35 0.24 -10.12
N LEU A 94 -6.65 -0.30 -11.11
CA LEU A 94 -6.38 0.32 -12.40
C LEU A 94 -7.00 -0.51 -13.53
N PRO A 95 -8.29 -0.30 -13.86
CA PRO A 95 -8.99 -1.09 -14.87
C PRO A 95 -8.25 -1.10 -16.21
N GLY A 96 -8.13 -2.28 -16.81
CA GLY A 96 -7.48 -2.47 -18.11
C GLY A 96 -5.95 -2.37 -18.09
N GLN A 97 -5.32 -2.05 -16.95
CA GLN A 97 -3.86 -2.05 -16.84
C GLN A 97 -3.30 -3.40 -16.40
N GLY A 98 -2.06 -3.68 -16.82
CA GLY A 98 -1.34 -4.92 -16.57
C GLY A 98 -0.59 -4.93 -15.23
N HIS A 99 0.56 -5.58 -15.22
CA HIS A 99 1.26 -5.92 -13.98
C HIS A 99 1.95 -4.72 -13.29
N GLY A 100 2.24 -3.63 -13.99
CA GLY A 100 3.05 -2.56 -13.38
C GLY A 100 3.28 -1.32 -14.25
N GLU A 101 2.60 -1.16 -15.37
CA GLU A 101 2.72 0.00 -16.27
C GLU A 101 2.47 1.31 -15.52
N TYR A 102 1.54 1.30 -14.58
CA TYR A 102 1.19 2.41 -13.69
C TYR A 102 2.25 2.79 -12.65
N LEU A 103 3.38 2.09 -12.61
CA LEU A 103 4.55 2.46 -11.81
C LEU A 103 5.58 3.26 -12.61
N THR A 104 5.36 3.41 -13.93
CA THR A 104 6.28 4.13 -14.81
C THR A 104 5.84 5.59 -14.98
N PRO A 105 6.71 6.58 -14.70
CA PRO A 105 6.40 7.98 -14.95
C PRO A 105 5.88 8.24 -16.37
N GLY A 106 4.81 9.03 -16.48
CA GLY A 106 4.16 9.35 -17.75
C GLY A 106 3.16 8.30 -18.27
N ARG A 107 3.05 7.12 -17.65
CA ARG A 107 1.96 6.18 -17.96
C ARG A 107 0.66 6.56 -17.25
N PRO A 108 -0.51 6.26 -17.83
CA PRO A 108 -1.80 6.50 -17.17
C PRO A 108 -1.85 5.86 -15.78
N GLY A 109 -2.39 6.59 -14.79
CA GLY A 109 -2.48 6.12 -13.41
C GLY A 109 -1.23 6.32 -12.55
N PHE A 110 -0.06 6.63 -13.13
CA PHE A 110 1.17 6.84 -12.35
C PHE A 110 1.03 7.94 -11.30
N ALA A 111 0.49 9.11 -11.70
CA ALA A 111 0.33 10.23 -10.78
C ALA A 111 -0.59 9.88 -9.60
N GLN A 112 -1.65 9.11 -9.85
CA GLN A 112 -2.60 8.66 -8.83
C GLN A 112 -1.98 7.63 -7.89
N VAL A 113 -1.21 6.67 -8.41
CA VAL A 113 -0.49 5.70 -7.58
C VAL A 113 0.55 6.39 -6.71
N LEU A 114 1.33 7.33 -7.27
CA LEU A 114 2.29 8.13 -6.52
C LEU A 114 1.62 8.96 -5.42
N ALA A 115 0.54 9.67 -5.74
CA ALA A 115 -0.17 10.49 -4.76
C ALA A 115 -0.81 9.64 -3.67
N ALA A 116 -1.53 8.57 -4.03
CA ALA A 116 -2.19 7.69 -3.08
C ALA A 116 -1.20 7.00 -2.13
N THR A 117 -0.08 6.49 -2.64
CA THR A 117 0.96 5.87 -1.80
C THR A 117 1.63 6.89 -0.89
N THR A 118 1.88 8.11 -1.37
CA THR A 118 2.44 9.20 -0.56
C THR A 118 1.51 9.63 0.56
N ASP A 119 0.23 9.90 0.25
CA ASP A 119 -0.76 10.30 1.23
C ASP A 119 -1.03 9.20 2.25
N PHE A 120 -1.10 7.95 1.81
CA PHE A 120 -1.22 6.79 2.69
C PHE A 120 -0.05 6.70 3.68
N LEU A 121 1.20 6.86 3.22
CA LEU A 121 2.37 6.82 4.10
C LEU A 121 2.42 8.01 5.06
N ARG A 122 2.08 9.22 4.58
CA ARG A 122 2.02 10.41 5.44
C ARG A 122 1.01 10.24 6.56
N TRP A 123 -0.19 9.78 6.22
CA TRP A 123 -1.22 9.51 7.21
C TRP A 123 -0.82 8.41 8.19
N THR A 124 -0.37 7.25 7.70
CA THR A 124 -0.18 6.07 8.56
C THR A 124 1.08 6.11 9.41
N LEU A 125 2.12 6.82 8.96
CA LEU A 125 3.37 6.95 9.70
C LEU A 125 3.41 8.20 10.58
N TYR A 126 2.74 9.28 10.17
CA TYR A 126 2.85 10.60 10.82
C TYR A 126 1.50 11.16 11.30
N ASP A 127 0.44 10.37 11.24
CA ASP A 127 -0.92 10.75 11.66
C ASP A 127 -1.44 12.02 10.92
N ASP A 128 -0.94 12.26 9.70
CA ASP A 128 -1.32 13.38 8.82
C ASP A 128 -2.74 13.19 8.28
N ARG A 129 -3.74 13.70 9.01
CA ARG A 129 -5.16 13.61 8.64
C ARG A 129 -5.49 14.31 7.33
N ARG A 130 -4.76 15.37 6.95
CA ARG A 130 -5.00 16.05 5.67
C ARG A 130 -4.65 15.14 4.51
N SER A 131 -3.53 14.42 4.60
CA SER A 131 -3.17 13.40 3.60
C SER A 131 -4.20 12.28 3.54
N ARG A 132 -4.74 11.82 4.67
CA ARG A 132 -5.83 10.85 4.69
C ARG A 132 -7.06 11.35 3.92
N ASP A 133 -7.47 12.59 4.17
CA ASP A 133 -8.68 13.17 3.57
C ASP A 133 -8.52 13.43 2.07
N ARG A 134 -7.29 13.71 1.60
CA ARG A 134 -6.97 13.83 0.17
C ARG A 134 -6.91 12.50 -0.55
N LEU A 135 -6.55 11.41 0.13
CA LEU A 135 -6.29 10.11 -0.50
C LEU A 135 -7.41 9.68 -1.48
N PRO A 136 -8.72 9.75 -1.16
CA PRO A 136 -9.76 9.41 -2.13
C PRO A 136 -9.82 10.29 -3.38
N VAL A 137 -9.49 11.57 -3.24
CA VAL A 137 -9.50 12.55 -4.33
C VAL A 137 -8.27 12.35 -5.21
N ASP A 138 -7.09 12.27 -4.59
CA ASP A 138 -5.80 12.20 -5.28
C ASP A 138 -5.58 10.84 -5.97
N ALA A 139 -6.22 9.78 -5.46
CA ALA A 139 -6.19 8.46 -6.07
C ALA A 139 -7.09 8.34 -7.32
N ARG A 140 -7.96 9.32 -7.61
CA ARG A 140 -9.00 9.20 -8.64
C ARG A 140 -8.56 9.83 -9.97
N LEU A 141 -8.67 9.03 -11.04
CA LEU A 141 -8.63 9.47 -12.42
C LEU A 141 -9.76 8.72 -13.17
N PRO A 142 -10.83 9.42 -13.58
CA PRO A 142 -11.99 8.79 -14.20
C PRO A 142 -11.60 7.88 -15.37
N GLY A 143 -12.08 6.62 -15.35
CA GLY A 143 -11.78 5.61 -16.36
C GLY A 143 -10.39 4.97 -16.27
N VAL A 144 -9.51 5.43 -15.38
CA VAL A 144 -8.14 4.91 -15.24
C VAL A 144 -7.87 4.32 -13.87
N THR A 145 -8.41 4.91 -12.81
CA THR A 145 -8.24 4.41 -11.43
C THR A 145 -9.55 4.45 -10.65
N THR A 146 -9.73 3.47 -9.78
CA THR A 146 -10.86 3.37 -8.85
C THR A 146 -10.33 3.01 -7.47
N LEU A 147 -10.62 3.85 -6.48
CA LEU A 147 -10.30 3.56 -5.08
C LEU A 147 -11.52 2.95 -4.39
N THR A 148 -11.31 1.86 -3.65
CA THR A 148 -12.27 1.30 -2.68
C THR A 148 -11.64 1.32 -1.30
N THR A 149 -12.39 1.67 -0.26
CA THR A 149 -11.88 1.77 1.11
C THR A 149 -12.70 0.91 2.07
N ARG A 150 -12.08 0.50 3.18
CA ARG A 150 -12.71 -0.20 4.30
C ARG A 150 -12.17 0.34 5.62
N ALA A 151 -13.06 0.56 6.58
CA ALA A 151 -12.72 0.90 7.96
C ALA A 151 -11.72 2.07 8.08
N MET A 152 -11.81 3.05 7.17
CA MET A 152 -11.02 4.28 7.28
C MET A 152 -11.55 5.09 8.47
N PRO A 153 -10.68 5.54 9.40
CA PRO A 153 -11.10 6.30 10.56
C PRO A 153 -11.46 7.75 10.17
N ASP A 154 -12.42 8.32 10.89
CA ASP A 154 -12.91 9.71 10.78
C ASP A 154 -11.86 10.78 11.12
#